data_AF-A0A2V6PUR0-F1
#
_entry.id   AF-A0A2V6PUR0-F1
#
_cell.length_a   1.000
_cell.length_b   1.000
_cell.length_c   1.000
_cell.angle_alpha   90.00
_cell.angle_beta   90.00
_cell.angle_gamma   90.00
#
_symmetry.space_group_name_H-M   'P 1'
#
loop_
_entity.id
_entity.type
_entity.pdbx_description
1 polymer ?
#
loop_
_entity_poly.entity_id
_entity_poly.type
_entity_poly.pdbx_seq_one_letter_code
_entity_poly.pdbx_strand_id
1 'polypeptide(L)'
;MRAEVALAAWTRAVLLDNDAVADRVRPALADLLPDLRDELNGYRAAVDRADRRFAAAFALLRTPGAKPYLVAGVGRERPRGIDDFRDNWWCAPVGTKKPVEGPAASFLTAAERESLARERAKLRAIPTGPNYLATIAIDRALKTPRDDRVPEALHLAVRSTRFGCVDAATSRRSRQAFTILHEQYPKNPWTARTPYWF
;
A
#
# COMPACT_ATOMS: atom_id res chain seq x y z
N MET A 1 10.89 14.88 -4.88
CA MET A 1 9.81 15.71 -4.29
C MET A 1 8.45 15.60 -5.00
N ARG A 2 8.22 16.11 -6.23
CA ARG A 2 6.86 16.09 -6.84
C ARG A 2 6.25 14.69 -6.94
N ALA A 3 7.03 13.70 -7.40
CA ALA A 3 6.61 12.31 -7.49
C ALA A 3 6.26 11.71 -6.13
N GLU A 4 7.04 12.00 -5.09
CA GLU A 4 6.79 11.52 -3.73
C GLU A 4 5.54 12.12 -3.12
N VAL A 5 5.29 13.41 -3.35
CA VAL A 5 4.05 14.08 -2.93
C VAL A 5 2.84 13.44 -3.60
N ALA A 6 2.90 13.22 -4.91
CA ALA A 6 1.82 12.56 -5.63
C ALA A 6 1.59 11.11 -5.15
N LEU A 7 2.67 10.34 -4.96
CA LEU A 7 2.59 8.96 -4.48
C LEU A 7 2.04 8.89 -3.06
N ALA A 8 2.47 9.80 -2.17
CA ALA A 8 1.99 9.84 -0.80
C ALA A 8 0.52 10.27 -0.71
N ALA A 9 0.13 11.27 -1.50
CA ALA A 9 -1.26 11.72 -1.59
C ALA A 9 -2.17 10.61 -2.12
N TRP A 10 -1.75 9.90 -3.18
CA TRP A 10 -2.51 8.78 -3.74
C TRP A 10 -2.60 7.61 -2.75
N THR A 11 -1.49 7.22 -2.12
CA THR A 11 -1.45 6.16 -1.10
C THR A 11 -2.37 6.49 0.07
N ARG A 12 -2.33 7.73 0.57
CA ARG A 12 -3.21 8.18 1.65
C ARG A 12 -4.68 8.15 1.24
N ALA A 13 -4.99 8.59 0.02
CA ALA A 13 -6.36 8.62 -0.49
C ALA A 13 -6.96 7.21 -0.58
N VAL A 14 -6.23 6.24 -1.15
CA VAL A 14 -6.73 4.85 -1.25
C VAL A 14 -6.88 4.20 0.13
N LEU A 15 -5.98 4.48 1.07
CA LEU A 15 -6.06 3.97 2.44
C LEU A 15 -7.24 4.55 3.23
N LEU A 16 -7.71 5.74 2.86
CA LEU A 16 -8.85 6.42 3.46
C LEU A 16 -10.16 6.20 2.70
N ASP A 17 -10.18 5.31 1.70
CA ASP A 17 -11.31 5.11 0.78
C ASP A 17 -11.81 6.42 0.13
N ASN A 18 -10.89 7.35 -0.15
CA ASN A 18 -11.20 8.64 -0.79
C ASN A 18 -10.91 8.58 -2.30
N ASP A 19 -11.76 7.86 -3.02
CA ASP A 19 -11.60 7.61 -4.46
C ASP A 19 -11.58 8.91 -5.27
N ALA A 20 -12.36 9.93 -4.86
CA ALA A 20 -12.37 11.23 -5.52
C ALA A 20 -11.00 11.93 -5.50
N VAL A 21 -10.26 11.84 -4.38
CA VAL A 21 -8.90 12.38 -4.29
C VAL A 21 -7.91 11.48 -5.05
N ALA A 22 -8.04 10.17 -4.92
CA ALA A 22 -7.18 9.23 -5.64
C ALA A 22 -7.26 9.45 -7.16
N ASP A 23 -8.47 9.60 -7.70
CA ASP A 23 -8.71 9.86 -9.13
C ASP A 23 -8.20 11.24 -9.58
N ARG A 24 -8.26 12.25 -8.71
CA ARG A 24 -7.70 13.58 -9.00
C ARG A 24 -6.18 13.58 -9.06
N VAL A 25 -5.52 12.82 -8.19
CA VAL A 25 -4.04 12.75 -8.11
C VAL A 25 -3.46 11.82 -9.18
N ARG A 26 -4.21 10.79 -9.59
CA ARG A 26 -3.77 9.73 -10.51
C ARG A 26 -3.08 10.25 -11.79
N PRO A 27 -3.60 11.24 -12.55
CA PRO A 27 -2.95 11.69 -13.79
C PRO A 27 -1.55 12.26 -13.52
N ALA A 28 -1.41 13.12 -12.50
CA ALA A 28 -0.12 13.67 -12.13
C ALA A 28 0.87 12.58 -11.68
N LEU A 29 0.38 11.58 -10.93
CA LEU A 29 1.20 10.45 -10.51
C LEU A 29 1.66 9.60 -11.72
N ALA A 30 0.78 9.38 -12.69
CA ALA A 30 1.06 8.64 -13.92
C ALA A 30 2.08 9.37 -14.83
N ASP A 31 2.12 10.70 -14.80
CA ASP A 31 3.12 11.49 -15.53
C ASP A 31 4.47 11.47 -14.82
N LEU A 32 4.47 11.53 -13.49
CA LEU A 32 5.68 11.57 -12.67
C LEU A 32 6.33 10.18 -12.51
N LEU A 33 5.52 9.12 -12.52
CA LEU A 33 5.94 7.72 -12.39
C LEU A 33 5.27 6.87 -13.49
N PRO A 34 5.74 6.92 -14.74
CA PRO A 34 5.13 6.20 -15.86
C PRO A 34 5.01 4.69 -15.64
N ASP A 35 5.94 4.09 -14.88
CA ASP A 35 5.93 2.67 -14.51
C ASP A 35 4.72 2.26 -13.66
N LEU A 36 3.92 3.21 -13.15
CA LEU A 36 2.68 2.93 -12.42
C LEU A 36 1.42 3.06 -13.28
N ARG A 37 1.54 3.48 -14.55
CA ARG A 37 0.39 3.80 -15.41
C ARG A 37 -0.61 2.67 -15.51
N ASP A 38 -0.13 1.45 -15.72
CA ASP A 38 -1.00 0.29 -15.89
C ASP A 38 -1.78 -0.02 -14.61
N GLU A 39 -1.13 0.03 -13.46
CA GLU A 39 -1.80 -0.19 -12.18
C GLU A 39 -2.79 0.93 -11.83
N LEU A 40 -2.42 2.18 -12.12
CA LEU A 40 -3.30 3.34 -11.93
C LEU A 40 -4.53 3.30 -12.84
N ASN A 41 -4.36 2.84 -14.08
CA ASN A 41 -5.45 2.61 -15.01
C ASN A 41 -6.34 1.44 -14.55
N GLY A 42 -5.75 0.35 -14.06
CA GLY A 42 -6.47 -0.77 -13.48
C GLY A 42 -7.31 -0.38 -12.27
N TYR A 43 -6.77 0.48 -11.38
CA TYR A 43 -7.53 1.06 -10.26
C TYR A 43 -8.73 1.87 -10.74
N ARG A 44 -8.54 2.73 -11.74
CA ARG A 44 -9.63 3.56 -12.30
C ARG A 44 -10.73 2.71 -12.94
N ALA A 45 -10.33 1.69 -13.70
CA ALA A 45 -11.23 0.84 -14.48
C ALA A 45 -12.06 -0.12 -13.60
N ALA A 46 -11.64 -0.36 -12.36
CA ALA A 46 -12.37 -1.21 -11.43
C ALA A 46 -13.78 -0.65 -11.14
N VAL A 47 -14.80 -1.48 -11.39
CA VAL A 47 -16.20 -1.06 -11.31
C VAL A 47 -16.69 -1.05 -9.87
N ASP A 48 -16.47 -2.15 -9.15
CA ASP A 48 -16.90 -2.28 -7.76
C ASP A 48 -15.78 -1.92 -6.75
N ARG A 49 -16.20 -1.69 -5.50
CA ARG A 49 -15.30 -1.30 -4.42
C ARG A 49 -14.26 -2.38 -4.09
N ALA A 50 -14.60 -3.67 -4.21
CA ALA A 50 -13.68 -4.75 -3.90
C ALA A 50 -12.56 -4.85 -4.95
N ASP A 51 -12.92 -4.73 -6.23
CA ASP A 51 -12.01 -4.66 -7.38
C ASP A 51 -11.10 -3.45 -7.29
N ARG A 52 -11.66 -2.30 -6.94
CA ARG A 52 -10.89 -1.06 -6.76
C ARG A 52 -9.90 -1.19 -5.61
N ARG A 53 -10.33 -1.74 -4.48
CA ARG A 53 -9.47 -1.97 -3.31
C ARG A 53 -8.35 -2.96 -3.59
N PHE A 54 -8.63 -4.04 -4.31
CA PHE A 54 -7.59 -4.99 -4.72
C PHE A 54 -6.61 -4.38 -5.74
N ALA A 55 -7.10 -3.65 -6.74
CA ALA A 55 -6.25 -2.97 -7.71
C ALA A 55 -5.32 -1.95 -7.03
N ALA A 56 -5.82 -1.19 -6.05
CA ALA A 56 -4.99 -0.30 -5.23
C ALA A 56 -3.94 -1.07 -4.43
N ALA A 57 -4.34 -2.14 -3.72
CA ALA A 57 -3.40 -2.95 -2.94
C ALA A 57 -2.33 -3.60 -3.81
N PHE A 58 -2.68 -4.08 -5.02
CA PHE A 58 -1.75 -4.65 -5.97
C PHE A 58 -0.73 -3.60 -6.46
N ALA A 59 -1.19 -2.39 -6.78
CA ALA A 59 -0.31 -1.27 -7.14
C ALA A 59 0.69 -0.94 -6.02
N LEU A 60 0.21 -0.91 -4.77
CA LEU A 60 1.03 -0.64 -3.58
C LEU A 60 2.01 -1.80 -3.31
N LEU A 61 1.61 -3.06 -3.49
CA LEU A 61 2.50 -4.23 -3.36
C LEU A 61 3.66 -4.19 -4.36
N ARG A 62 3.43 -3.68 -5.58
CA ARG A 62 4.47 -3.45 -6.60
C ARG A 62 5.31 -2.20 -6.35
N THR A 63 4.95 -1.38 -5.35
CA THR A 63 5.59 -0.09 -5.08
C THR A 63 6.03 0.02 -3.62
N PRO A 64 7.14 -0.64 -3.21
CA PRO A 64 7.60 -0.61 -1.82
C PRO A 64 7.87 0.79 -1.26
N GLY A 65 8.15 1.79 -2.09
CA GLY A 65 8.31 3.18 -1.65
C GLY A 65 7.00 3.90 -1.28
N ALA A 66 5.84 3.29 -1.52
CA ALA A 66 4.54 3.92 -1.31
C ALA A 66 4.18 4.03 0.19
N LYS A 67 4.01 5.27 0.67
CA LYS A 67 3.73 5.60 2.07
C LYS A 67 2.63 6.68 2.14
N PRO A 68 1.72 6.65 3.12
CA PRO A 68 0.69 7.69 3.28
C PRO A 68 1.19 9.01 3.88
N TYR A 69 2.50 9.20 3.93
CA TYR A 69 3.19 10.36 4.50
C TYR A 69 4.50 10.62 3.76
N LEU A 70 4.95 11.87 3.84
CA LEU A 70 6.28 12.26 3.39
C LEU A 70 7.32 11.93 4.45
N VAL A 71 8.50 11.51 4.00
CA VAL A 71 9.69 11.38 4.84
C VAL A 71 10.54 12.64 4.63
N ALA A 72 11.00 13.26 5.72
CA ALA A 72 11.90 14.40 5.62
C ALA A 72 13.28 13.95 5.12
N GLY A 73 13.94 14.79 4.32
CA GLY A 73 15.25 14.51 3.72
C GLY A 73 15.15 14.07 2.25
N VAL A 74 16.21 13.43 1.75
CA VAL A 74 16.24 12.86 0.40
C VAL A 74 15.40 11.58 0.42
N GLY A 75 14.24 11.61 -0.22
CA GLY A 75 13.39 10.42 -0.32
C GLY A 75 13.86 9.48 -1.44
N ARG A 76 13.02 8.49 -1.77
CA ARG A 76 13.39 7.40 -2.69
C ARG A 76 13.27 7.85 -4.13
N GLU A 77 14.37 7.82 -4.89
CA GLU A 77 14.34 8.08 -6.34
C GLU A 77 13.61 6.96 -7.11
N ARG A 78 13.72 5.70 -6.63
CA ARG A 78 13.10 4.52 -7.25
C ARG A 78 12.07 3.88 -6.31
N PRO A 79 10.78 4.23 -6.41
CA PRO A 79 9.77 3.76 -5.46
C PRO A 79 9.38 2.27 -5.67
N ARG A 80 9.81 1.62 -6.75
CA ARG A 80 9.55 0.19 -7.01
C ARG A 80 10.62 -0.76 -6.48
N GLY A 81 11.81 -0.25 -6.11
CA GLY A 81 12.87 -1.08 -5.52
C GLY A 81 12.53 -1.50 -4.10
N ILE A 82 13.04 -2.65 -3.64
CA ILE A 82 13.07 -2.96 -2.21
C ILE A 82 14.25 -2.24 -1.57
N ASP A 83 14.02 -1.67 -0.39
CA ASP A 83 15.06 -1.18 0.50
C ASP A 83 15.40 -2.25 1.55
N ASP A 84 16.67 -2.62 1.67
CA ASP A 84 17.09 -3.71 2.55
C ASP A 84 17.03 -3.34 4.04
N PHE A 85 16.97 -2.05 4.37
CA PHE A 85 16.80 -1.53 5.73
C PHE A 85 15.33 -1.38 6.13
N ARG A 86 14.45 -2.04 5.37
CA ARG A 86 13.00 -2.07 5.60
C ARG A 86 12.32 -0.72 5.49
N ASP A 87 12.89 0.21 4.72
CA ASP A 87 12.20 1.46 4.36
C ASP A 87 11.11 1.24 3.29
N ASN A 88 10.30 0.19 3.47
CA ASN A 88 9.27 -0.26 2.55
C ASN A 88 7.88 -0.18 3.20
N TRP A 89 6.95 0.40 2.46
CA TRP A 89 5.59 0.72 2.86
C TRP A 89 5.58 1.50 4.18
N TRP A 90 4.49 1.38 4.94
CA TRP A 90 4.32 2.09 6.20
C TRP A 90 4.37 1.16 7.40
N CYS A 91 4.78 1.73 8.52
CA CYS A 91 4.67 1.13 9.84
C CYS A 91 3.36 1.56 10.51
N ALA A 92 2.89 0.76 11.46
CA ALA A 92 1.76 1.10 12.31
C ALA A 92 2.26 1.44 13.73
N PRO A 93 1.62 2.40 14.42
CA PRO A 93 0.60 3.32 13.91
C PRO A 93 1.17 4.27 12.86
N VAL A 94 0.36 4.64 11.87
CA VAL A 94 0.76 5.65 10.88
C VAL A 94 0.90 7.02 11.57
N GLY A 95 2.05 7.68 11.39
CA GLY A 95 2.26 9.05 11.88
C GLY A 95 2.63 9.15 13.36
N THR A 96 3.35 8.17 13.92
CA THR A 96 3.86 8.19 15.30
C THR A 96 5.05 9.11 15.54
N LYS A 97 5.72 9.60 14.49
CA LYS A 97 6.75 10.63 14.67
C LYS A 97 6.09 11.86 15.29
N LYS A 98 6.67 12.38 16.37
CA LYS A 98 6.23 13.64 16.98
C LYS A 98 6.07 14.66 15.85
N PRO A 99 4.95 15.41 15.81
CA PRO A 99 4.84 16.54 14.91
C PRO A 99 6.09 17.39 15.08
N VAL A 100 6.73 17.78 13.97
CA VAL A 100 7.76 18.82 14.05
C VAL A 100 7.08 20.02 14.69
N GLU A 101 7.63 20.52 15.80
CA GLU A 101 7.16 21.75 16.43
C GLU A 101 7.35 22.87 15.41
N GLY A 102 6.25 23.22 14.75
CA GLY A 102 6.13 24.33 13.84
C GLY A 102 5.04 25.27 14.34
N PRO A 103 4.93 26.49 13.78
CA PRO A 103 3.81 27.35 14.09
C PRO A 103 2.52 26.55 13.93
N ALA A 104 1.60 26.70 14.90
CA ALA A 104 0.28 26.11 14.81
C ALA A 104 -0.27 26.39 13.39
N ALA A 105 -0.85 25.38 12.73
CA ALA A 105 -1.37 25.49 11.38
C ALA A 105 -2.55 26.49 11.32
N SER A 106 -2.21 27.77 11.44
CA SER A 106 -3.12 28.91 11.59
C SER A 106 -3.90 29.16 10.32
N PHE A 107 -3.40 28.66 9.19
CA PHE A 107 -4.09 28.61 7.91
C PHE A 107 -5.28 27.64 7.88
N LEU A 108 -5.36 26.67 8.80
CA LEU A 108 -6.49 25.74 8.87
C LEU A 108 -7.64 26.36 9.67
N THR A 109 -8.85 26.30 9.11
CA THR A 109 -10.11 26.56 9.82
C THR A 109 -10.39 25.50 10.89
N ALA A 110 -11.33 25.77 11.80
CA ALA A 110 -11.75 24.79 12.80
C ALA A 110 -12.28 23.49 12.16
N ALA A 111 -13.07 23.60 11.09
CA ALA A 111 -13.62 22.46 10.35
C ALA A 111 -12.51 21.61 9.71
N GLU A 112 -11.49 22.24 9.13
CA GLU A 112 -10.35 21.53 8.55
C GLU A 112 -9.49 20.82 9.60
N ARG A 113 -9.31 21.43 10.79
CA ARG A 113 -8.61 20.78 11.92
C ARG A 113 -9.36 19.55 12.41
N GLU A 114 -10.68 19.62 12.46
CA GLU A 114 -11.51 18.48 12.84
C GLU A 114 -11.46 17.37 11.78
N SER A 115 -11.53 17.72 10.50
CA SER A 115 -11.33 16.77 9.39
C SER A 115 -9.97 16.09 9.47
N LEU A 116 -8.91 16.85 9.69
CA LEU A 116 -7.56 16.34 9.89
C LEU A 116 -7.47 15.37 11.08
N ALA A 117 -8.14 15.68 12.19
CA ALA A 117 -8.18 14.80 13.36
C ALA A 117 -8.85 13.46 13.05
N ARG A 118 -9.99 13.48 12.33
CA ARG A 118 -10.70 12.28 11.86
C ARG A 118 -9.84 11.44 10.91
N GLU A 119 -9.21 12.07 9.92
CA GLU A 119 -8.31 11.37 9.01
C GLU A 119 -7.12 10.73 9.73
N ARG A 120 -6.49 11.47 10.65
CA ARG A 120 -5.37 10.95 11.45
C ARG A 120 -5.79 9.76 12.31
N ALA A 121 -6.99 9.80 12.89
CA ALA A 121 -7.53 8.66 13.64
C ALA A 121 -7.70 7.43 12.75
N LYS A 122 -8.29 7.59 11.55
CA LYS A 122 -8.43 6.50 10.57
C LYS A 122 -7.07 5.92 10.17
N LEU A 123 -6.11 6.77 9.81
CA LEU A 123 -4.77 6.31 9.41
C LEU A 123 -4.04 5.56 10.53
N ARG A 124 -4.15 6.02 11.79
CA ARG A 124 -3.55 5.33 12.94
C ARG A 124 -4.13 3.94 13.17
N ALA A 125 -5.38 3.71 12.79
CA ALA A 125 -6.03 2.40 12.88
C ALA A 125 -5.64 1.44 11.76
N ILE A 126 -4.93 1.90 10.72
CA ILE A 126 -4.46 1.04 9.64
C ILE A 126 -3.30 0.19 10.16
N PRO A 127 -3.34 -1.15 9.97
CA PRO A 127 -2.22 -2.03 10.30
C PRO A 127 -0.94 -1.67 9.55
N THR A 128 0.15 -2.37 9.87
CA THR A 128 1.38 -2.27 9.08
C THR A 128 1.09 -2.50 7.59
N GLY A 129 1.86 -1.87 6.71
CA GLY A 129 1.73 -2.05 5.25
C GLY A 129 1.63 -3.52 4.84
N PRO A 130 2.57 -4.38 5.28
CA PRO A 130 2.50 -5.80 4.97
C PRO A 130 1.19 -6.47 5.39
N ASN A 131 0.69 -6.20 6.59
CA ASN A 131 -0.55 -6.80 7.07
C ASN A 131 -1.78 -6.32 6.30
N TYR A 132 -1.86 -5.02 6.02
CA TYR A 132 -2.96 -4.43 5.27
C TYR A 132 -3.02 -5.02 3.85
N LEU A 133 -1.87 -5.03 3.16
CA LEU A 133 -1.77 -5.48 1.78
C LEU A 133 -1.95 -7.01 1.66
N ALA A 134 -1.33 -7.79 2.56
CA ALA A 134 -1.50 -9.25 2.57
C ALA A 134 -2.96 -9.65 2.83
N THR A 135 -3.65 -8.95 3.73
CA THR A 135 -5.08 -9.22 3.99
C THR A 135 -5.92 -9.06 2.74
N ILE A 136 -5.70 -7.99 1.96
CA ILE A 136 -6.45 -7.75 0.71
C ILE A 136 -6.11 -8.79 -0.37
N ALA A 137 -4.84 -9.17 -0.51
CA ALA A 137 -4.42 -10.19 -1.46
C ALA A 137 -5.01 -11.57 -1.12
N ILE A 138 -5.00 -11.94 0.16
CA ILE A 138 -5.63 -13.17 0.67
C ILE A 138 -7.14 -13.15 0.41
N ASP A 139 -7.82 -12.06 0.78
CA ASP A 139 -9.27 -11.93 0.56
C ASP A 139 -9.64 -12.05 -0.93
N ARG A 140 -8.81 -11.47 -1.81
CA ARG A 140 -9.00 -11.61 -3.26
C ARG A 140 -8.83 -13.07 -3.70
N ALA A 141 -7.79 -13.75 -3.23
CA ALA A 141 -7.56 -15.15 -3.58
C ALA A 141 -8.72 -16.06 -3.16
N LEU A 142 -9.30 -15.81 -1.98
CA LEU A 142 -10.43 -16.59 -1.48
C LEU A 142 -11.74 -16.33 -2.25
N LYS A 143 -11.97 -15.08 -2.68
CA LYS A 143 -13.23 -14.69 -3.35
C LYS A 143 -13.19 -14.82 -4.87
N THR A 144 -12.02 -14.60 -5.47
CA THR A 144 -11.83 -14.56 -6.92
C THR A 144 -10.52 -15.25 -7.31
N PRO A 145 -10.39 -16.58 -7.09
CA PRO A 145 -9.14 -17.31 -7.33
C PRO A 145 -8.72 -17.37 -8.81
N ARG A 146 -9.59 -16.98 -9.75
CA ARG A 146 -9.28 -16.96 -11.18
C ARG A 146 -8.75 -15.61 -11.69
N ASP A 147 -8.58 -14.62 -10.81
CA ASP A 147 -7.94 -13.36 -11.19
C ASP A 147 -6.43 -13.61 -11.38
N ASP A 148 -5.93 -13.40 -12.60
CA ASP A 148 -4.55 -13.68 -12.99
C ASP A 148 -3.50 -12.90 -12.17
N ARG A 149 -3.89 -11.83 -11.49
CA ARG A 149 -3.01 -11.04 -10.61
C ARG A 149 -2.80 -11.70 -9.25
N VAL A 150 -3.66 -12.64 -8.85
CA VAL A 150 -3.64 -13.25 -7.50
C VAL A 150 -2.33 -13.95 -7.18
N PRO A 151 -1.76 -14.82 -8.03
CA PRO A 151 -0.52 -15.51 -7.70
C PRO A 151 0.63 -14.54 -7.41
N GLU A 152 0.75 -13.48 -8.22
CA GLU A 152 1.73 -12.43 -7.99
C GLU A 152 1.42 -11.63 -6.71
N ALA A 153 0.17 -11.27 -6.49
CA ALA A 153 -0.23 -10.52 -5.29
C ALA A 153 0.09 -11.29 -4.01
N LEU A 154 -0.11 -12.62 -3.98
CA LEU A 154 0.25 -13.47 -2.86
C LEU A 154 1.76 -13.57 -2.67
N HIS A 155 2.53 -13.72 -3.76
CA HIS A 155 4.00 -13.67 -3.72
C HIS A 155 4.50 -12.35 -3.14
N LEU A 156 3.99 -11.22 -3.65
CA LEU A 156 4.35 -9.89 -3.17
C LEU A 156 3.91 -9.66 -1.73
N ALA A 157 2.77 -10.23 -1.30
CA ALA A 157 2.33 -10.19 0.09
C ALA A 157 3.32 -10.90 1.01
N VAL A 158 3.76 -12.12 0.68
CA VAL A 158 4.81 -12.84 1.44
C VAL A 158 6.12 -12.05 1.44
N ARG A 159 6.52 -11.49 0.29
CA ARG A 159 7.71 -10.65 0.21
C ARG A 159 7.58 -9.40 1.09
N SER A 160 6.38 -8.82 1.19
CA SER A 160 6.16 -7.61 1.97
C SER A 160 6.38 -7.83 3.47
N THR A 161 6.05 -9.00 4.01
CA THR A 161 6.26 -9.32 5.44
C THR A 161 7.74 -9.45 5.78
N ARG A 162 8.59 -9.81 4.81
CA ARG A 162 10.05 -9.91 5.00
C ARG A 162 10.74 -8.56 5.08
N PHE A 163 10.29 -7.61 4.26
CA PHE A 163 10.98 -6.35 3.98
C PHE A 163 10.25 -5.10 4.50
N GLY A 164 9.01 -5.23 4.97
CA GLY A 164 8.27 -4.13 5.57
C GLY A 164 8.34 -4.10 7.09
N CYS A 165 7.60 -3.16 7.67
CA CYS A 165 7.35 -3.13 9.11
C CYS A 165 6.47 -4.31 9.56
N VAL A 166 6.87 -4.95 10.65
CA VAL A 166 6.23 -6.17 11.17
C VAL A 166 5.65 -5.96 12.56
N ASP A 167 4.69 -6.79 12.92
CA ASP A 167 4.08 -6.93 14.24
C ASP A 167 3.76 -8.41 14.53
N ALA A 168 3.13 -8.69 15.68
CA ALA A 168 2.77 -10.06 16.09
C ALA A 168 1.82 -10.79 15.13
N ALA A 169 1.05 -10.08 14.29
CA ALA A 169 0.14 -10.68 13.32
C ALA A 169 0.83 -11.01 11.99
N THR A 170 2.02 -10.48 11.74
CA THR A 170 2.66 -10.49 10.43
C THR A 170 3.06 -11.88 9.97
N SER A 171 3.64 -12.69 10.87
CA SER A 171 4.07 -14.05 10.52
C SER A 171 2.90 -14.96 10.13
N ARG A 172 1.76 -14.82 10.82
CA ARG A 172 0.52 -15.52 10.47
C ARG A 172 0.02 -15.15 9.08
N ARG A 173 0.07 -13.86 8.71
CA ARG A 173 -0.34 -13.38 7.37
C ARG A 173 0.60 -13.88 6.28
N SER A 174 1.90 -13.89 6.52
CA SER A 174 2.88 -14.45 5.59
C SER A 174 2.60 -15.92 5.31
N ARG A 175 2.40 -16.72 6.37
CA ARG A 175 2.08 -18.14 6.23
C ARG A 175 0.79 -18.36 5.46
N GLN A 176 -0.26 -17.59 5.76
CA GLN A 176 -1.55 -17.73 5.07
C GLN A 176 -1.43 -17.44 3.56
N ALA A 177 -0.76 -16.35 3.17
CA ALA A 177 -0.56 -16.02 1.76
C ALA A 177 0.29 -17.09 1.04
N PHE A 178 1.35 -17.58 1.69
CA PHE A 178 2.19 -18.66 1.20
C PHE A 178 1.39 -19.95 0.97
N THR A 179 0.61 -20.38 1.97
CA THR A 179 -0.19 -21.60 1.88
C THR A 179 -1.18 -21.52 0.72
N ILE A 180 -1.93 -20.41 0.60
CA ILE A 180 -2.88 -20.23 -0.51
C ILE A 180 -2.16 -20.27 -1.86
N LEU A 181 -0.99 -19.62 -1.97
CA LEU A 181 -0.21 -19.60 -3.21
C LEU A 181 0.20 -21.03 -3.65
N HIS A 182 0.74 -21.81 -2.71
CA HIS A 182 1.22 -23.17 -2.97
C HIS A 182 0.09 -24.18 -3.20
N GLU A 183 -1.02 -24.06 -2.47
CA GLU A 183 -2.14 -24.99 -2.60
C GLU A 183 -2.98 -24.73 -3.86
N GLN A 184 -3.28 -23.47 -4.17
CA GLN A 184 -4.18 -23.12 -5.28
C GLN A 184 -3.45 -22.91 -6.60
N TYR A 185 -2.17 -22.54 -6.58
CA TYR A 185 -1.39 -22.23 -7.78
C TYR A 185 -0.05 -23.00 -7.83
N PRO A 186 -0.01 -24.32 -7.59
CA PRO A 186 1.25 -25.08 -7.42
C PRO A 186 2.21 -24.99 -8.62
N LYS A 187 1.68 -24.81 -9.84
CA LYS A 187 2.46 -24.75 -11.09
C LYS A 187 2.75 -23.31 -11.56
N ASN A 188 2.31 -22.30 -10.82
CA ASN A 188 2.50 -20.91 -11.22
C ASN A 188 3.96 -20.45 -10.96
N PRO A 189 4.58 -19.65 -11.85
CA PRO A 189 5.94 -19.16 -11.65
C PRO A 189 6.15 -18.40 -10.32
N TRP A 190 5.13 -17.71 -9.82
CA TRP A 190 5.20 -16.98 -8.56
C TRP A 190 5.28 -17.89 -7.34
N THR A 191 4.72 -19.09 -7.43
CA THR A 191 4.82 -20.14 -6.40
C THR A 191 6.26 -20.63 -6.28
N ALA A 192 6.92 -20.92 -7.41
CA ALA A 192 8.33 -21.30 -7.43
C ALA A 192 9.26 -20.18 -6.90
N ARG A 193 8.89 -18.92 -7.11
CA ARG A 193 9.61 -17.74 -6.59
C ARG A 193 9.34 -17.47 -5.10
N THR A 194 8.51 -18.27 -4.44
CA THR A 194 8.14 -18.09 -3.03
C THR A 194 8.47 -19.37 -2.23
N PRO A 195 9.75 -19.66 -1.96
CA PRO A 195 10.15 -20.90 -1.27
C PRO A 195 9.87 -20.90 0.24
N TYR A 196 9.74 -19.72 0.85
CA TYR A 196 9.56 -19.56 2.30
C TYR A 196 8.50 -18.53 2.65
N TRP A 197 8.05 -18.57 3.91
CA TRP A 197 7.28 -17.52 4.58
C TRP A 197 8.04 -17.06 5.84
N PHE A 198 7.69 -15.90 6.39
CA PHE A 198 8.40 -15.23 7.49
C PHE A 198 7.43 -14.80 8.59
#